data_AF-A0A1L5KV82-F1
#
_entry.id   AF-A0A1L5KV82-F1
#
_cell.length_a   1.000
_cell.length_b   1.000
_cell.length_c   1.000
_cell.angle_alpha   90.00
_cell.angle_beta   90.00
_cell.angle_gamma   90.00
#
_symmetry.space_group_name_H-M   'P 1'
#
loop_
_entity.id
_entity.type
_entity.pdbx_description
1 polymer ?
#
loop_
_entity_poly.entity_id
_entity_poly.type
_entity_poly.pdbx_seq_one_letter_code
_entity_poly.pdbx_strand_id
1 'polypeptide(L)'
;RQLSDQLHDAVKYIHGTYQEAELPELGEGEAIDTSIPADPNVKNYSYAIVDGQVYYRENSRMVRPDLNATAEARVKGLVGLRDCVQELIDLQMDAAVSDSTIREKQAELNQLYDSFSARYGLINDRANRLAYADDSSYYLLCALEVIDEDGKLERKADMFTKRTIKPHQAVAAVDTASEALTVSISEKACVDMGYMSQLTGKTKEELAGELPGVIFRVPGQLEKDGTPHYVTADEYLSGNVRRKLRQAQRAAQQNPVYAVNV
;
A
#
# COMPACT_ATOMS: atom_id res chain seq x y z
N ARG A 1 -0.96 -17.51 -29.76
CA ARG A 1 -0.61 -18.23 -28.51
C ARG A 1 -1.06 -17.36 -27.35
N GLN A 2 -1.74 -17.90 -26.34
CA GLN A 2 -2.12 -17.09 -25.18
C GLN A 2 -0.86 -16.58 -24.46
N LEU A 3 -0.96 -15.46 -23.76
CA LEU A 3 0.16 -14.87 -23.02
C LEU A 3 0.74 -15.84 -21.99
N SER A 4 -0.13 -16.66 -21.36
CA SER A 4 0.26 -17.75 -20.46
C SER A 4 1.23 -18.73 -21.10
N ASP A 5 0.94 -19.17 -22.33
CA ASP A 5 1.78 -20.14 -23.05
C ASP A 5 3.13 -19.54 -23.41
N GLN A 6 3.15 -18.25 -23.78
CA GLN A 6 4.37 -17.53 -24.12
C GLN A 6 5.25 -17.30 -22.89
N LEU A 7 4.64 -16.98 -21.75
CA LEU A 7 5.35 -16.82 -20.48
C LEU A 7 5.94 -18.16 -20.01
N HIS A 8 5.15 -19.23 -20.12
CA HIS A 8 5.60 -20.57 -19.72
C HIS A 8 6.73 -21.09 -20.60
N ASP A 9 6.71 -20.79 -21.91
CA ASP A 9 7.84 -21.10 -22.79
C ASP A 9 9.05 -20.23 -22.46
N ALA A 10 8.89 -18.93 -22.22
CA ALA A 10 10.00 -18.03 -21.91
C ALA A 10 10.74 -18.43 -20.63
N VAL A 11 10.03 -18.85 -19.58
CA VAL A 11 10.61 -19.29 -18.30
C VAL A 11 11.49 -20.53 -18.47
N LYS A 12 11.20 -21.43 -19.41
CA LYS A 12 12.04 -22.62 -19.68
C LYS A 12 13.43 -22.28 -20.17
N TYR A 13 13.61 -21.09 -20.75
CA TYR A 13 14.90 -20.61 -21.27
C TYR A 13 15.63 -19.70 -20.29
N ILE A 14 15.06 -19.41 -19.12
CA ILE A 14 15.77 -18.70 -18.05
C ILE A 14 16.68 -19.71 -17.35
N HIS A 15 17.93 -19.73 -17.77
CA HIS A 15 18.99 -20.48 -17.09
C HIS A 15 19.87 -19.50 -16.36
N GLY A 16 19.91 -19.61 -15.03
CA GLY A 16 20.83 -18.89 -14.18
C GLY A 16 21.55 -19.88 -13.29
N THR A 17 22.88 -19.79 -13.25
CA THR A 17 23.70 -20.46 -12.25
C THR A 17 24.13 -19.40 -11.25
N TYR A 18 23.71 -19.54 -10.00
CA TYR A 18 24.30 -18.76 -8.92
C TYR A 18 25.71 -19.28 -8.69
N GLN A 19 26.70 -18.46 -8.98
CA GLN A 19 28.09 -18.75 -8.67
C GLN A 19 28.38 -18.08 -7.33
N GLU A 20 28.60 -18.91 -6.31
CA GLU A 20 29.05 -18.43 -5.00
C GLU A 20 30.36 -17.68 -5.18
N ALA A 21 30.43 -16.43 -4.72
CA ALA A 21 31.64 -15.63 -4.87
C ALA A 21 32.76 -16.28 -4.05
N GLU A 22 33.83 -16.72 -4.71
CA GLU A 22 35.04 -17.21 -4.03
C GLU A 22 35.65 -16.08 -3.20
N LEU A 23 35.99 -16.40 -1.95
CA LEU A 23 36.70 -15.49 -1.05
C LEU A 23 38.09 -15.23 -1.65
N PRO A 24 38.56 -13.97 -1.71
CA PRO A 24 39.96 -13.72 -2.00
C PRO A 24 40.83 -14.42 -0.93
N GLU A 25 41.94 -15.05 -1.34
CA GLU A 25 42.94 -15.54 -0.40
C GLU A 25 43.50 -14.35 0.37
N LEU A 26 43.06 -14.23 1.62
CA LEU A 26 43.44 -13.18 2.53
C LEU A 26 44.91 -13.37 2.97
N GLY A 27 45.73 -12.33 2.80
CA GLY A 27 47.10 -12.30 3.33
C GLY A 27 47.11 -12.21 4.87
N GLU A 28 48.24 -12.54 5.50
CA GLU A 28 48.40 -12.45 6.96
C GLU A 28 48.09 -11.02 7.45
N GLY A 29 46.97 -10.87 8.18
CA GLY A 29 46.52 -9.59 8.77
C GLY A 29 45.10 -9.15 8.39
N GLU A 30 44.41 -9.87 7.50
CA GLU A 30 43.04 -9.55 7.11
C GLU A 30 42.01 -10.09 8.11
N ALA A 31 41.01 -9.26 8.44
CA ALA A 31 39.97 -9.59 9.40
C ALA A 31 39.20 -10.84 8.96
N ILE A 32 38.91 -11.74 9.89
CA ILE A 32 38.07 -12.91 9.63
C ILE A 32 36.74 -12.42 9.05
N ASP A 33 36.41 -12.85 7.83
CA ASP A 33 35.10 -12.56 7.22
C ASP A 33 34.02 -13.28 8.06
N THR A 34 33.39 -12.53 8.95
CA THR A 34 32.30 -13.02 9.82
C THR A 34 30.93 -12.87 9.17
N SER A 35 30.87 -12.43 7.91
CA SER A 35 29.61 -12.24 7.21
C SER A 35 29.08 -13.56 6.64
N ILE A 36 27.77 -13.65 6.56
CA ILE A 36 27.04 -14.83 6.07
C ILE A 36 26.28 -14.48 4.78
N PRO A 37 25.86 -15.47 3.98
CA PRO A 37 24.94 -15.23 2.86
C PRO A 37 23.67 -14.51 3.32
N ALA A 38 23.16 -13.58 2.51
CA ALA A 38 21.93 -12.87 2.88
C ALA A 38 20.72 -13.79 2.96
N ASP A 39 19.94 -13.64 4.04
CA ASP A 39 18.61 -14.22 4.14
C ASP A 39 17.66 -13.48 3.17
N PRO A 40 17.02 -14.19 2.22
CA PRO A 40 16.10 -13.57 1.27
C PRO A 40 14.88 -12.91 1.93
N ASN A 41 14.50 -13.34 3.14
CA ASN A 41 13.36 -12.79 3.89
C ASN A 41 13.69 -11.49 4.63
N VAL A 42 14.97 -11.20 4.86
CA VAL A 42 15.40 -9.95 5.52
C VAL A 42 15.51 -8.86 4.46
N LYS A 43 14.81 -7.74 4.57
CA LYS A 43 14.92 -6.65 3.58
C LYS A 43 16.35 -6.12 3.48
N ASN A 44 16.78 -5.73 2.28
CA ASN A 44 18.09 -5.08 2.09
C ASN A 44 18.19 -3.79 2.94
N TYR A 45 19.37 -3.49 3.46
CA TYR A 45 19.63 -2.37 4.37
C TYR A 45 18.80 -2.46 5.65
N SER A 46 18.77 -3.64 6.27
CA SER A 46 18.03 -3.86 7.51
C SER A 46 18.81 -4.80 8.44
N TYR A 47 18.67 -4.60 9.74
CA TYR A 47 19.26 -5.49 10.74
C TYR A 47 18.41 -6.77 10.90
N ALA A 48 19.03 -7.86 11.29
CA ALA A 48 18.34 -9.09 11.66
C ALA A 48 19.10 -9.82 12.78
N ILE A 49 18.37 -10.63 13.54
CA ILE A 49 18.97 -11.47 14.58
C ILE A 49 19.08 -12.89 14.05
N VAL A 50 20.31 -13.35 13.85
CA VAL A 50 20.62 -14.72 13.40
C VAL A 50 21.42 -15.40 14.51
N ASP A 51 20.91 -16.51 15.03
CA ASP A 51 21.50 -17.24 16.17
C ASP A 51 21.84 -16.36 17.38
N GLY A 52 20.98 -15.38 17.66
CA GLY A 52 21.12 -14.44 18.77
C GLY A 52 22.10 -13.29 18.53
N GLN A 53 22.70 -13.18 17.35
CA GLN A 53 23.65 -12.13 16.99
C GLN A 53 23.05 -11.15 15.98
N VAL A 54 23.47 -9.89 16.06
CA VAL A 54 23.04 -8.85 15.12
C VAL A 54 23.82 -8.98 13.82
N TYR A 55 23.08 -9.02 12.73
CA TYR A 55 23.60 -8.89 11.38
C TYR A 55 22.92 -7.72 10.68
N TYR A 56 23.60 -7.10 9.72
CA TYR A 56 23.07 -6.07 8.85
C TYR A 56 23.14 -6.55 7.40
N ARG A 57 22.01 -6.55 6.68
CA ARG A 57 21.98 -7.00 5.29
C ARG A 57 22.43 -5.88 4.35
N GLU A 58 23.49 -6.15 3.60
CA GLU A 58 23.94 -5.34 2.47
C GLU A 58 23.97 -6.19 1.20
N ASN A 59 23.00 -5.95 0.34
CA ASN A 59 22.77 -6.65 -0.92
C ASN A 59 22.64 -8.17 -0.73
N SER A 60 23.69 -8.90 -1.09
CA SER A 60 23.75 -10.37 -1.05
C SER A 60 24.47 -10.92 0.18
N ARG A 61 24.92 -10.07 1.10
CA ARG A 61 25.61 -10.47 2.33
C ARG A 61 24.94 -9.91 3.57
N MET A 62 25.15 -10.59 4.68
CA MET A 62 24.79 -10.14 6.02
C MET A 62 26.06 -10.02 6.85
N VAL A 63 26.42 -8.79 7.20
CA VAL A 63 27.66 -8.44 7.89
C VAL A 63 27.41 -8.23 9.38
N ARG A 64 28.41 -8.50 10.23
CA ARG A 64 28.34 -8.13 11.64
C ARG A 64 28.70 -6.65 11.80
N PRO A 65 27.78 -5.80 12.26
CA PRO A 65 28.10 -4.41 12.53
C PRO A 65 29.01 -4.30 13.75
N ASP A 66 29.93 -3.34 13.75
CA ASP A 66 30.76 -3.02 14.90
C ASP A 66 29.94 -2.26 15.95
N LEU A 67 29.33 -3.01 16.87
CA LEU A 67 28.47 -2.48 17.92
C LEU A 67 29.05 -2.82 19.28
N ASN A 68 29.10 -1.83 20.18
CA ASN A 68 29.30 -2.11 21.59
C ASN A 68 28.05 -2.78 22.20
N ALA A 69 28.20 -3.40 23.38
CA ALA A 69 27.12 -4.16 24.03
C ALA A 69 25.83 -3.36 24.25
N THR A 70 25.92 -2.04 24.50
CA THR A 70 24.73 -1.19 24.68
C THR A 70 24.04 -0.91 23.35
N ALA A 71 24.80 -0.61 22.30
CA ALA A 71 24.27 -0.41 20.95
C ALA A 71 23.65 -1.70 20.41
N GLU A 72 24.30 -2.85 20.58
CA GLU A 72 23.77 -4.15 20.19
C GLU A 72 22.43 -4.46 20.88
N ALA A 73 22.32 -4.18 22.18
CA ALA A 73 21.08 -4.40 22.92
C ALA A 73 19.94 -3.45 22.47
N ARG A 74 20.26 -2.21 22.08
CA ARG A 74 19.29 -1.27 21.48
C ARG A 74 18.82 -1.78 20.12
N VAL A 75 19.75 -2.20 19.25
CA VAL A 75 19.44 -2.75 17.92
C VAL A 75 18.54 -3.98 18.05
N LYS A 76 18.86 -4.92 18.95
CA LYS A 76 18.01 -6.10 19.23
C LYS A 76 16.58 -5.72 19.63
N GLY A 77 16.45 -4.72 20.50
CA GLY A 77 15.13 -4.22 20.92
C GLY A 77 14.34 -3.58 19.77
N LEU A 78 15.01 -2.78 18.93
CA LEU A 78 14.39 -2.12 17.78
C LEU A 78 14.03 -3.10 16.66
N VAL A 79 14.86 -4.12 16.41
CA VAL A 79 14.52 -5.23 15.50
C VAL A 79 13.26 -5.95 15.97
N GLY A 80 13.18 -6.30 17.26
CA GLY A 80 11.98 -6.95 17.80
C GLY A 80 10.71 -6.08 17.67
N LEU A 81 10.83 -4.78 17.90
CA LEU A 81 9.73 -3.83 17.67
C LEU A 81 9.33 -3.77 16.19
N ARG A 82 10.31 -3.69 15.29
CA ARG A 82 10.07 -3.64 13.84
C ARG A 82 9.35 -4.88 13.35
N ASP A 83 9.83 -6.05 13.74
CA ASP A 83 9.27 -7.32 13.29
C ASP A 83 7.81 -7.46 13.79
N CYS A 84 7.55 -7.08 15.05
CA CYS A 84 6.19 -7.03 15.61
C CYS A 84 5.29 -6.03 14.86
N VAL A 85 5.80 -4.85 14.50
CA VAL A 85 5.08 -3.85 13.71
C VAL A 85 4.76 -4.34 12.31
N GLN A 86 5.72 -4.96 11.63
CA GLN A 86 5.53 -5.48 10.27
C GLN A 86 4.46 -6.58 10.26
N GLU A 87 4.53 -7.51 11.20
CA GLU A 87 3.50 -8.55 11.35
C GLU A 87 2.12 -7.95 11.69
N LEU A 88 2.07 -6.93 12.55
CA LEU A 88 0.82 -6.23 12.84
C LEU A 88 0.25 -5.51 11.59
N ILE A 89 1.11 -4.94 10.74
CA ILE A 89 0.70 -4.34 9.48
C ILE A 89 0.09 -5.40 8.56
N ASP A 90 0.75 -6.56 8.40
CA ASP A 90 0.27 -7.66 7.57
C ASP A 90 -1.09 -8.20 8.06
N LEU A 91 -1.23 -8.41 9.38
CA LEU A 91 -2.50 -8.81 10.00
C LEU A 91 -3.61 -7.79 9.78
N GLN A 92 -3.29 -6.50 9.80
CA GLN A 92 -4.28 -5.46 9.55
C GLN A 92 -4.66 -5.33 8.08
N MET A 93 -3.77 -5.67 7.15
CA MET A 93 -4.05 -5.69 5.71
C MET A 93 -4.98 -6.84 5.30
N ASP A 94 -5.00 -7.95 6.04
CA ASP A 94 -5.86 -9.08 5.72
C ASP A 94 -7.29 -8.89 6.26
N ALA A 95 -8.27 -8.86 5.34
CA ALA A 95 -9.69 -8.70 5.67
C ALA A 95 -10.27 -9.92 6.41
N ALA A 96 -9.66 -11.10 6.27
CA ALA A 96 -10.09 -12.33 6.92
C ALA A 96 -9.62 -12.41 8.39
N VAL A 97 -8.62 -11.61 8.77
CA VAL A 97 -8.11 -11.59 10.14
C VAL A 97 -9.09 -10.90 11.08
N SER A 98 -9.37 -11.57 12.20
CA SER A 98 -10.29 -11.10 13.24
C SER A 98 -9.71 -9.95 14.06
N ASP A 99 -10.59 -9.10 14.59
CA ASP A 99 -10.19 -8.02 15.49
C ASP A 99 -9.53 -8.52 16.79
N SER A 100 -9.84 -9.74 17.26
CA SER A 100 -9.19 -10.31 18.45
C SER A 100 -7.71 -10.62 18.20
N THR A 101 -7.38 -11.19 17.04
CA THR A 101 -5.98 -11.47 16.65
C THR A 101 -5.18 -10.17 16.54
N ILE A 102 -5.78 -9.12 15.95
CA ILE A 102 -5.14 -7.80 15.87
C ILE A 102 -4.90 -7.23 17.27
N ARG A 103 -5.87 -7.33 18.18
CA ARG A 103 -5.72 -6.85 19.57
C ARG A 103 -4.64 -7.60 20.35
N GLU A 104 -4.50 -8.90 20.15
CA GLU A 104 -3.42 -9.69 20.74
C GLU A 104 -2.05 -9.18 20.27
N LYS A 105 -1.89 -8.94 18.95
CA LYS A 105 -0.64 -8.40 18.42
C LYS A 105 -0.37 -6.97 18.86
N GLN A 106 -1.41 -6.15 18.99
CA GLN A 106 -1.31 -4.81 19.58
C GLN A 106 -0.87 -4.84 21.05
N ALA A 107 -1.35 -5.82 21.83
CA ALA A 107 -0.92 -5.99 23.21
C ALA A 107 0.57 -6.39 23.29
N GLU A 108 1.02 -7.28 22.40
CA GLU A 108 2.44 -7.65 22.27
C GLU A 108 3.30 -6.42 21.91
N LEU A 109 2.89 -5.63 20.91
CA LEU A 109 3.57 -4.40 20.53
C LEU A 109 3.67 -3.41 21.69
N ASN A 110 2.59 -3.25 22.47
CA ASN A 110 2.60 -2.40 23.67
C ASN A 110 3.64 -2.88 24.69
N GLN A 111 3.66 -4.17 25.00
CA GLN A 111 4.59 -4.74 25.97
C GLN A 111 6.05 -4.59 25.52
N LEU A 112 6.34 -4.85 24.24
CA LEU A 112 7.68 -4.65 23.67
C LEU A 112 8.11 -3.19 23.74
N TYR A 113 7.22 -2.27 23.38
CA TYR A 113 7.50 -0.83 23.39
C TYR A 113 7.73 -0.31 24.82
N ASP A 114 6.88 -0.66 25.78
CA ASP A 114 7.01 -0.22 27.16
C ASP A 114 8.30 -0.78 27.79
N SER A 115 8.63 -2.04 27.48
CA SER A 115 9.86 -2.68 27.95
C SER A 115 11.12 -2.09 27.31
N PHE A 116 11.04 -1.64 26.06
CA PHE A 116 12.13 -0.96 25.36
C PHE A 116 12.33 0.45 25.92
N SER A 117 11.26 1.25 25.93
CA SER A 117 11.29 2.66 26.34
C SER A 117 11.72 2.85 27.80
N ALA A 118 11.29 1.97 28.70
CA ALA A 118 11.74 1.98 30.10
C ALA A 118 13.26 1.79 30.26
N ARG A 119 13.92 1.08 29.32
CA ARG A 119 15.35 0.78 29.37
C ARG A 119 16.20 1.73 28.54
N TYR A 120 15.68 2.18 27.40
CA TYR A 120 16.47 2.83 26.36
C TYR A 120 15.97 4.22 25.97
N GLY A 121 14.87 4.70 26.58
CA GLY A 121 14.24 5.96 26.21
C GLY A 121 13.38 5.83 24.94
N LEU A 122 12.95 6.97 24.41
CA LEU A 122 12.07 7.03 23.24
C LEU A 122 12.81 6.52 21.99
N ILE A 123 12.11 5.90 21.05
CA ILE A 123 12.68 5.48 19.77
C ILE A 123 13.31 6.67 19.04
N ASN A 124 12.69 7.84 19.14
CA ASN A 124 13.18 9.08 18.55
C ASN A 124 14.41 9.69 19.25
N ASP A 125 14.83 9.16 20.41
CA ASP A 125 16.01 9.67 21.13
C ASP A 125 17.29 9.51 20.31
N ARG A 126 18.21 10.48 20.47
CA ARG A 126 19.49 10.51 19.73
C ARG A 126 20.29 9.21 19.86
N ALA A 127 20.30 8.58 21.03
CA ALA A 127 21.05 7.34 21.26
C ALA A 127 20.47 6.15 20.46
N ASN A 128 19.15 6.08 20.33
CA ASN A 128 18.47 5.05 19.53
C ASN A 128 18.64 5.33 18.03
N ARG A 129 18.55 6.59 17.62
CA ARG A 129 18.87 7.02 16.26
C ARG A 129 20.28 6.61 15.84
N LEU A 130 21.29 6.95 16.64
CA LEU A 130 22.68 6.62 16.32
C LEU A 130 22.94 5.11 16.21
N ALA A 131 22.16 4.29 16.92
CA ALA A 131 22.33 2.83 16.89
C ALA A 131 21.61 2.16 15.71
N TYR A 132 20.57 2.78 15.13
CA TYR A 132 19.63 2.07 14.24
C TYR A 132 19.19 2.86 12.99
N ALA A 133 19.66 4.09 12.79
CA ALA A 133 19.23 4.94 11.66
C ALA A 133 19.52 4.35 10.28
N ASP A 134 20.49 3.42 10.17
CA ASP A 134 20.82 2.74 8.92
C ASP A 134 19.78 1.67 8.54
N ASP A 135 18.91 1.25 9.47
CA ASP A 135 17.81 0.34 9.14
C ASP A 135 16.77 1.05 8.27
N SER A 136 16.40 0.43 7.15
CA SER A 136 15.41 0.94 6.22
C SER A 136 14.02 1.17 6.83
N SER A 137 13.75 0.57 8.00
CA SER A 137 12.49 0.69 8.75
C SER A 137 12.57 1.64 9.94
N TYR A 138 13.70 2.32 10.18
CA TYR A 138 13.85 3.20 11.35
C TYR A 138 12.74 4.26 11.45
N TYR A 139 12.43 4.95 10.36
CA TYR A 139 11.39 5.99 10.36
C TYR A 139 9.96 5.44 10.54
N LEU A 140 9.72 4.17 10.20
CA LEU A 140 8.47 3.50 10.55
C LEU A 140 8.34 3.34 12.06
N LEU A 141 9.42 2.97 12.74
CA LEU A 141 9.45 2.89 14.20
C LEU A 141 9.30 4.26 14.86
N CYS A 142 9.91 5.31 14.30
CA CYS A 142 9.72 6.67 14.81
C CYS A 142 8.25 7.11 14.79
N ALA A 143 7.47 6.65 13.80
CA ALA A 143 6.05 6.95 13.67
C ALA A 143 5.18 6.29 14.76
N LEU A 144 5.74 5.40 15.60
CA LEU A 144 5.07 4.87 16.78
C LEU A 144 4.90 5.92 17.88
N GLU A 145 5.66 7.01 17.82
CA GLU A 145 5.69 8.05 18.84
C GLU A 145 5.21 9.37 18.24
N VAL A 146 4.19 9.96 18.85
CA VAL A 146 3.82 11.35 18.57
C VAL A 146 4.59 12.22 19.56
N ILE A 147 5.47 13.05 19.02
CA ILE A 147 6.38 13.90 19.80
C ILE A 147 5.85 15.34 19.78
N ASP A 148 5.85 16.00 20.93
CA ASP A 148 5.46 17.41 21.07
C ASP A 148 6.56 18.39 20.59
N GLU A 149 6.29 19.68 20.69
CA GLU A 149 7.24 20.73 20.28
C GLU A 149 8.53 20.75 21.12
N ASP A 150 8.48 20.22 22.35
CA ASP A 150 9.61 20.14 23.28
C ASP A 150 10.44 18.85 23.10
N GLY A 151 10.06 17.97 22.17
CA GLY A 151 10.74 16.70 21.93
C GLY A 151 10.36 15.58 22.91
N LYS A 152 9.24 15.72 23.64
CA LYS A 152 8.74 14.70 24.57
C LYS A 152 7.62 13.89 23.94
N LEU A 153 7.41 12.68 24.45
CA LEU A 153 6.30 11.83 24.03
C LEU A 153 4.97 12.45 24.45
N GLU A 154 4.19 12.91 23.47
CA GLU A 154 2.82 13.37 23.66
C GLU A 154 1.89 12.16 23.85
N ARG A 155 1.99 11.17 22.94
CA ARG A 155 1.24 9.91 23.00
C ARG A 155 1.85 8.84 22.08
N LYS A 156 1.46 7.59 22.32
CA LYS A 156 1.69 6.48 21.36
C LYS A 156 0.81 6.65 20.12
N ALA A 157 1.25 6.12 18.99
CA ALA A 157 0.48 6.09 17.76
C ALA A 157 -0.81 5.27 17.88
N ASP A 158 -1.79 5.55 17.02
CA ASP A 158 -3.08 4.85 17.03
C ASP A 158 -2.95 3.34 16.77
N MET A 159 -1.90 2.89 16.09
CA MET A 159 -1.66 1.48 15.78
C MET A 159 -1.54 0.59 17.03
N PHE A 160 -1.19 1.15 18.19
CA PHE A 160 -1.16 0.41 19.46
C PHE A 160 -2.54 0.02 19.99
N THR A 161 -3.63 0.61 19.48
CA THR A 161 -4.98 0.41 20.03
C THR A 161 -6.09 0.29 18.98
N LYS A 162 -5.85 0.72 17.75
CA LYS A 162 -6.83 0.76 16.66
C LYS A 162 -6.30 0.05 15.43
N ARG A 163 -7.21 -0.57 14.68
CA ARG A 163 -6.93 -1.01 13.31
C ARG A 163 -6.81 0.24 12.42
N THR A 164 -5.59 0.69 12.19
CA THR A 164 -5.25 1.88 11.39
C THR A 164 -5.16 1.58 9.90
N ILE A 165 -4.95 0.31 9.53
CA ILE A 165 -4.94 -0.15 8.15
C ILE A 165 -6.19 -0.99 7.94
N LYS A 166 -7.09 -0.51 7.08
CA LYS A 166 -8.24 -1.30 6.61
C LYS A 166 -8.01 -1.70 5.17
N PRO A 167 -8.17 -2.99 4.82
CA PRO A 167 -8.18 -3.39 3.43
C PRO A 167 -9.30 -2.66 2.70
N HIS A 168 -9.03 -2.29 1.46
CA HIS A 168 -10.07 -1.80 0.57
C HIS A 168 -11.12 -2.91 0.41
N GLN A 169 -12.34 -2.66 0.88
CA GLN A 169 -13.48 -3.51 0.61
C GLN A 169 -14.27 -2.87 -0.51
N ALA A 170 -14.21 -3.48 -1.69
CA ALA A 170 -15.05 -3.05 -2.81
C ALA A 170 -16.51 -3.10 -2.35
N VAL A 171 -17.24 -2.01 -2.58
CA VAL A 171 -18.67 -1.95 -2.27
C VAL A 171 -19.36 -3.07 -3.05
N ALA A 172 -20.07 -3.94 -2.35
CA ALA A 172 -20.71 -5.12 -2.95
C ALA A 172 -22.07 -4.80 -3.56
N ALA A 173 -22.83 -3.91 -2.93
CA ALA A 173 -24.13 -3.46 -3.42
C ALA A 173 -24.47 -2.06 -2.86
N VAL A 174 -25.31 -1.33 -3.58
CA VAL A 174 -25.88 -0.04 -3.17
C VAL A 174 -27.32 0.06 -3.66
N ASP A 175 -28.14 0.88 -2.99
CA ASP A 175 -29.57 0.93 -3.27
C ASP A 175 -29.92 1.97 -4.36
N THR A 176 -29.09 3.01 -4.51
CA THR A 176 -29.39 4.15 -5.39
C THR A 176 -28.40 4.33 -6.52
N ALA A 177 -28.86 4.88 -7.65
CA ALA A 177 -27.97 5.21 -8.77
C ALA A 177 -26.90 6.26 -8.38
N SER A 178 -27.22 7.16 -7.44
CA SER A 178 -26.28 8.19 -6.97
C SER A 178 -25.14 7.61 -6.15
N GLU A 179 -25.42 6.65 -5.27
CA GLU A 179 -24.38 5.88 -4.56
C GLU A 179 -23.54 5.08 -5.55
N ALA A 180 -24.18 4.39 -6.49
CA ALA A 180 -23.47 3.61 -7.51
C ALA A 180 -22.53 4.49 -8.35
N LEU A 181 -22.97 5.70 -8.72
CA LEU A 181 -22.15 6.66 -9.43
C LEU A 181 -20.94 7.08 -8.59
N THR A 182 -21.14 7.37 -7.31
CA THR A 182 -20.07 7.75 -6.39
C THR A 182 -19.02 6.63 -6.29
N VAL A 183 -19.47 5.38 -6.16
CA VAL A 183 -18.59 4.20 -6.15
C VAL A 183 -17.88 4.04 -7.50
N SER A 184 -18.57 4.19 -8.62
CA SER A 184 -17.96 4.11 -9.95
C SER A 184 -16.86 5.16 -10.15
N ILE A 185 -17.08 6.40 -9.72
CA ILE A 185 -16.05 7.44 -9.80
C ILE A 185 -14.86 7.11 -8.88
N SER A 186 -15.11 6.61 -7.67
CA SER A 186 -14.05 6.22 -6.73
C SER A 186 -13.22 5.02 -7.22
N GLU A 187 -13.86 4.02 -7.83
CA GLU A 187 -13.23 2.74 -8.19
C GLU A 187 -12.71 2.69 -9.64
N LYS A 188 -13.39 3.39 -10.56
CA LYS A 188 -13.13 3.36 -12.01
C LYS A 188 -12.69 4.69 -12.57
N ALA A 189 -12.75 5.78 -11.79
CA ALA A 189 -12.45 7.15 -12.22
C ALA A 189 -13.31 7.63 -13.41
N CYS A 190 -14.46 7.00 -13.68
CA CYS A 190 -15.39 7.36 -14.74
C CYS A 190 -16.82 6.88 -14.44
N VAL A 191 -17.78 7.29 -15.28
CA VAL A 191 -19.16 6.79 -15.23
C VAL A 191 -19.23 5.43 -15.94
N ASP A 192 -18.98 4.35 -15.19
CA ASP A 192 -19.08 2.98 -15.69
C ASP A 192 -20.48 2.43 -15.43
N MET A 193 -21.37 2.58 -16.42
CA MET A 193 -22.76 2.12 -16.34
C MET A 193 -22.87 0.61 -16.14
N GLY A 194 -21.89 -0.18 -16.60
CA GLY A 194 -21.88 -1.63 -16.41
C GLY A 194 -21.58 -1.99 -14.95
N TYR A 195 -20.58 -1.35 -14.37
CA TYR A 195 -20.24 -1.52 -12.95
C TYR A 195 -21.36 -1.01 -12.03
N MET A 196 -21.93 0.16 -12.31
CA MET A 196 -23.08 0.69 -11.57
C MET A 196 -24.29 -0.26 -11.60
N SER A 197 -24.55 -0.90 -12.75
CA SER A 197 -25.62 -1.89 -12.91
C SER A 197 -25.37 -3.12 -12.05
N GLN A 198 -24.12 -3.60 -11.96
CA GLN A 198 -23.76 -4.72 -11.09
C GLN A 198 -23.98 -4.41 -9.61
N LEU A 199 -23.68 -3.18 -9.17
CA LEU A 199 -23.83 -2.76 -7.78
C LEU A 199 -25.29 -2.60 -7.35
N THR A 200 -26.17 -2.17 -8.26
CA THR A 200 -27.57 -1.83 -7.95
C THR A 200 -28.57 -2.88 -8.40
N GLY A 201 -28.19 -3.76 -9.31
CA GLY A 201 -29.10 -4.65 -10.04
C GLY A 201 -30.01 -3.94 -11.05
N LYS A 202 -29.88 -2.61 -11.22
CA LYS A 202 -30.67 -1.80 -12.16
C LYS A 202 -30.09 -1.86 -13.57
N THR A 203 -30.94 -1.70 -14.57
CA THR A 203 -30.51 -1.56 -15.97
C THR A 203 -29.77 -0.24 -16.21
N LYS A 204 -28.97 -0.17 -17.28
CA LYS A 204 -28.26 1.08 -17.66
C LYS A 204 -29.26 2.22 -17.94
N GLU A 205 -30.43 1.89 -18.47
CA GLU A 205 -31.51 2.83 -18.78
C GLU A 205 -32.16 3.40 -17.50
N GLU A 206 -32.45 2.56 -16.51
CA GLU A 206 -32.96 3.00 -15.20
C GLU A 206 -31.95 3.90 -14.49
N LEU A 207 -30.67 3.51 -14.47
CA LEU A 207 -29.59 4.31 -13.89
C LEU A 207 -29.49 5.69 -14.54
N ALA A 208 -29.55 5.76 -15.88
CA ALA A 208 -29.52 7.03 -16.60
C ALA A 208 -30.77 7.89 -16.32
N GLY A 209 -31.93 7.25 -16.15
CA GLY A 209 -33.18 7.93 -15.80
C GLY A 209 -33.21 8.48 -14.37
N GLU A 210 -32.47 7.87 -13.45
CA GLU A 210 -32.34 8.31 -12.05
C GLU A 210 -31.26 9.38 -11.82
N LEU A 211 -30.39 9.62 -12.81
CA LEU A 211 -29.28 10.57 -12.72
C LEU A 211 -29.38 11.77 -13.69
N PRO A 212 -30.57 12.36 -13.92
CA PRO A 212 -30.71 13.46 -14.87
C PRO A 212 -29.91 14.68 -14.38
N GLY A 213 -29.13 15.27 -15.28
CA GLY A 213 -28.30 16.45 -14.98
C GLY A 213 -27.06 16.16 -14.13
N VAL A 214 -26.91 14.94 -13.60
CA VAL A 214 -25.71 14.49 -12.87
C VAL A 214 -24.74 13.80 -13.82
N ILE A 215 -25.27 13.00 -14.76
CA ILE A 215 -24.51 12.42 -15.87
C ILE A 215 -25.13 12.81 -17.21
N PHE A 216 -24.29 12.86 -18.25
CA PHE A 216 -24.69 13.20 -19.60
C PHE A 216 -24.22 12.14 -20.58
N ARG A 217 -25.15 11.72 -21.45
CA ARG A 217 -24.82 10.91 -22.61
C ARG A 217 -24.04 11.76 -23.61
N VAL A 218 -22.85 11.34 -24.02
CA VAL A 218 -22.01 12.09 -24.95
C VAL A 218 -22.45 11.82 -26.41
N PRO A 219 -22.90 12.84 -27.17
CA PRO A 219 -23.36 12.61 -28.54
C PRO A 219 -22.25 12.09 -29.45
N GLY A 220 -22.52 10.97 -30.14
CA GLY A 220 -21.58 10.40 -31.11
C GLY A 220 -20.42 9.61 -30.51
N GLN A 221 -20.41 9.40 -29.20
CA GLN A 221 -19.47 8.49 -28.53
C GLN A 221 -20.22 7.27 -28.01
N LEU A 222 -19.63 6.10 -28.27
CA LEU A 222 -20.12 4.80 -27.83
C LEU A 222 -18.99 4.06 -27.13
N GLU A 223 -19.36 3.23 -26.18
CA GLU A 223 -18.49 2.24 -25.58
C GLU A 223 -18.12 1.14 -26.59
N LYS A 224 -17.13 0.30 -26.22
CA LYS A 224 -16.68 -0.82 -27.07
C LYS A 224 -17.79 -1.83 -27.39
N ASP A 225 -18.77 -1.96 -26.50
CA ASP A 225 -19.95 -2.82 -26.67
C ASP A 225 -21.08 -2.16 -27.49
N GLY A 226 -20.85 -0.95 -28.01
CA GLY A 226 -21.83 -0.17 -28.77
C GLY A 226 -22.86 0.55 -27.90
N THR A 227 -22.76 0.45 -26.57
CA THR A 227 -23.66 1.18 -25.66
C THR A 227 -23.27 2.66 -25.56
N PRO A 228 -24.18 3.54 -25.14
CA PRO A 228 -23.89 4.96 -25.06
C PRO A 228 -22.80 5.28 -24.02
N HIS A 229 -21.88 6.16 -24.36
CA HIS A 229 -20.90 6.69 -23.42
C HIS A 229 -21.53 7.78 -22.55
N TYR A 230 -21.32 7.70 -21.23
CA TYR A 230 -21.78 8.68 -20.26
C TYR A 230 -20.57 9.30 -19.53
N VAL A 231 -20.70 10.56 -19.18
CA VAL A 231 -19.72 11.30 -18.37
C VAL A 231 -20.44 12.11 -17.30
N THR A 232 -19.74 12.53 -16.26
CA THR A 232 -20.32 13.40 -15.22
C THR A 232 -20.64 14.78 -15.78
N ALA A 233 -21.51 15.53 -15.08
CA ALA A 233 -21.80 16.92 -15.40
C ALA A 233 -20.53 17.78 -15.46
N ASP A 234 -19.61 17.62 -14.50
CA ASP A 234 -18.36 18.38 -14.45
C ASP A 234 -17.48 18.14 -15.68
N GLU A 235 -17.40 16.90 -16.16
CA GLU A 235 -16.68 16.57 -17.38
C GLU A 235 -17.43 17.06 -18.63
N TYR A 236 -18.75 16.88 -18.67
CA TYR A 236 -19.55 17.30 -19.81
C TYR A 236 -19.51 18.82 -20.01
N LEU A 237 -19.64 19.57 -18.92
CA LEU A 237 -19.74 21.03 -18.89
C LEU A 237 -18.38 21.75 -18.76
N SER A 238 -17.27 21.03 -18.91
CA SER A 238 -15.92 21.62 -18.95
C SER A 238 -15.32 21.64 -20.36
N GLY A 239 -14.26 22.43 -20.54
CA GLY A 239 -13.57 22.60 -21.82
C GLY A 239 -14.33 23.47 -22.82
N ASN A 240 -14.32 23.10 -24.12
CA ASN A 240 -14.97 23.89 -25.17
C ASN A 240 -16.50 23.71 -25.20
N VAL A 241 -17.17 24.28 -24.20
CA VAL A 241 -18.62 24.19 -23.99
C VAL A 241 -19.44 24.72 -25.16
N ARG A 242 -18.99 25.76 -25.88
CA ARG A 242 -19.69 26.28 -27.07
C ARG A 242 -19.74 25.27 -28.21
N ARG A 243 -18.70 24.44 -28.36
CA ARG A 243 -18.69 23.35 -29.34
C ARG A 243 -19.60 22.22 -28.90
N LYS A 244 -19.51 21.79 -27.63
CA LYS A 244 -20.35 20.73 -27.04
C LYS A 244 -21.84 21.09 -27.12
N LEU A 245 -22.22 22.33 -26.79
CA LEU A 245 -23.61 22.80 -26.89
C LEU A 245 -24.15 22.74 -28.33
N ARG A 246 -23.38 23.20 -29.33
CA ARG A 246 -23.79 23.09 -30.74
C ARG A 246 -23.97 21.63 -31.18
N GLN A 247 -23.14 20.71 -30.66
CA GLN A 247 -23.26 19.28 -30.91
C GLN A 247 -24.50 18.69 -30.24
N ALA A 248 -24.77 19.05 -28.99
CA ALA A 248 -25.96 18.66 -28.24
C ALA A 248 -27.24 19.13 -28.94
N GLN A 249 -27.32 20.39 -29.36
CA GLN A 249 -28.48 20.94 -30.09
C GLN A 249 -28.77 20.18 -31.39
N ARG A 250 -27.73 19.85 -32.18
CA ARG A 250 -27.89 19.04 -33.39
C ARG A 250 -28.35 17.61 -33.07
N ALA A 251 -27.79 17.01 -32.03
CA ALA A 251 -28.18 15.67 -31.60
C ALA A 251 -29.62 15.64 -31.08
N ALA A 252 -30.06 16.67 -30.34
CA ALA A 252 -31.42 16.79 -29.82
C ALA A 252 -32.47 16.96 -30.92
N GLN A 253 -32.13 17.63 -32.04
CA GLN A 253 -33.01 17.72 -33.22
C GLN A 253 -33.26 16.36 -33.88
N GLN A 254 -32.30 15.43 -33.77
CA GLN A 254 -32.38 14.09 -34.38
C GLN A 254 -32.89 13.03 -33.41
N ASN A 255 -32.59 13.18 -32.12
CA ASN A 255 -32.96 12.24 -31.07
C ASN A 255 -33.29 12.99 -29.77
N PRO A 256 -34.56 12.97 -29.31
CA PRO A 256 -35.01 13.66 -28.10
C PRO A 256 -34.27 13.28 -26.81
N VAL A 257 -33.60 12.13 -26.75
CA VAL A 257 -32.79 11.72 -25.59
C VAL A 257 -31.72 12.76 -25.23
N TYR A 258 -31.20 13.51 -26.22
CA TYR A 258 -30.20 14.56 -25.97
C TYR A 258 -30.81 15.92 -25.60
N ALA A 259 -32.13 16.03 -25.42
CA ALA A 259 -32.76 17.29 -25.04
C ALA A 259 -32.26 17.78 -23.66
N VAL A 260 -31.92 16.87 -22.75
CA VAL A 260 -31.35 17.21 -21.44
C VAL A 260 -29.95 17.84 -21.52
N ASN A 261 -29.25 17.68 -22.64
CA ASN A 261 -27.90 18.21 -22.86
C ASN A 261 -27.87 19.67 -23.35
N VAL A 262 -29.03 20.32 -23.55
CA VAL A 262 -29.18 21.65 -24.18
C VAL A 262 -29.57 22.72 -23.17
#